data_AF-A0A7S9VS08-F1
#
_entry.id   AF-A0A7S9VS08-F1
#
_cell.length_a   1.000
_cell.length_b   1.000
_cell.length_c   1.000
_cell.angle_alpha   90.00
_cell.angle_beta   90.00
_cell.angle_gamma   90.00
#
_symmetry.space_group_name_H-M   'P 1'
#
loop_
_entity.id
_entity.type
_entity.pdbx_description
1 polymer ?
#
loop_
_entity_poly.entity_id
_entity_poly.type
_entity_poly.pdbx_seq_one_letter_code
_entity_poly.pdbx_strand_id
1 'polypeptide(L)'
;MSYHFSSLPTAADQVRADGWSPARQRLFLETLAATGVITTACDAAQISKRAAYALRIRRDGAAFRLGWDAAILIARARLADELLARALTGHEEVIRKDADAGEITRHRHDNRLAMSMLSRLDRMADNPPEGSDAALARVVAQDFAAYLDMLCPPEESEAAHPAAPERPEAALPDPCPSDSIEATATALSPGASAALFIAARMALHEGKKADPHPSHERCELRPQIVDRATLPPDEAAARLRGAWWDEEREAWRTDYPAPPGFTGEESGDLYDIDGYERALTPQESEALAALEEAQRRPYEAAAARARDAFFGFTALEKAG
;
A
#
# COMPACT_ATOMS: atom_id res chain seq x y z
N MET A 1 66.62 -7.16 31.66
CA MET A 1 65.88 -6.58 30.52
C MET A 1 64.78 -7.56 30.18
N SER A 2 63.58 -7.33 30.69
CA SER A 2 62.42 -8.20 30.51
C SER A 2 61.60 -7.64 29.35
N TYR A 3 61.48 -8.38 28.26
CA TYR A 3 60.66 -8.00 27.12
C TYR A 3 59.19 -8.29 27.45
N HIS A 4 58.38 -7.23 27.62
CA HIS A 4 56.93 -7.36 27.60
C HIS A 4 56.48 -7.45 26.13
N PHE A 5 55.91 -8.59 25.77
CA PHE A 5 55.20 -8.76 24.51
C PHE A 5 53.84 -8.08 24.64
N SER A 6 53.67 -6.91 24.01
CA SER A 6 52.34 -6.29 23.89
C SER A 6 51.48 -7.19 23.00
N SER A 7 50.44 -7.77 23.58
CA SER A 7 49.33 -8.38 22.84
C SER A 7 48.76 -7.34 21.86
N LEU A 8 48.81 -7.61 20.57
CA LEU A 8 48.07 -6.83 19.57
C LEU A 8 46.58 -7.05 19.79
N PRO A 9 45.73 -6.02 19.60
CA PRO A 9 44.30 -6.17 19.76
C PRO A 9 43.76 -7.10 18.69
N THR A 10 43.03 -8.15 19.11
CA THR A 10 42.22 -8.99 18.23
C THR A 10 41.24 -8.09 17.48
N ALA A 11 41.25 -8.16 16.14
CA ALA A 11 40.27 -7.47 15.33
C ALA A 11 38.87 -7.98 15.73
N ALA A 12 38.07 -7.11 16.34
CA ALA A 12 36.66 -7.37 16.56
C ALA A 12 36.01 -7.63 15.20
N ASP A 13 35.21 -8.67 15.14
CA ASP A 13 34.54 -9.14 13.94
C ASP A 13 33.68 -8.00 13.35
N GLN A 14 34.17 -7.35 12.29
CA GLN A 14 33.47 -6.23 11.67
C GLN A 14 32.29 -6.78 10.87
N VAL A 15 31.15 -6.90 11.55
CA VAL A 15 29.83 -7.01 10.91
C VAL A 15 29.72 -5.86 9.91
N ARG A 16 29.56 -6.21 8.62
CA ARG A 16 29.70 -5.31 7.47
C ARG A 16 29.09 -3.92 7.72
N ALA A 17 29.94 -2.91 7.57
CA ALA A 17 29.65 -1.49 7.73
C ALA A 17 28.78 -0.90 6.58
N ASP A 18 27.75 -1.61 6.12
CA ASP A 18 26.77 -1.12 5.12
C ASP A 18 25.85 -0.03 5.72
N GLY A 19 26.10 0.39 6.97
CA GLY A 19 25.31 1.36 7.71
C GLY A 19 24.03 0.79 8.30
N TRP A 20 23.61 -0.41 7.90
CA TRP A 20 22.38 -1.05 8.33
C TRP A 20 22.62 -2.13 9.39
N SER A 21 22.58 -1.75 10.66
CA SER A 21 22.45 -2.71 11.76
C SER A 21 20.99 -3.16 11.91
N PRO A 22 20.72 -4.36 12.48
CA PRO A 22 19.37 -4.80 12.83
C PRO A 22 18.61 -3.76 13.66
N ALA A 23 19.26 -3.16 14.66
CA ALA A 23 18.68 -2.08 15.46
C ALA A 23 18.22 -0.87 14.64
N ARG A 24 18.99 -0.47 13.61
CA ARG A 24 18.58 0.63 12.70
C ARG A 24 17.40 0.23 11.81
N GLN A 25 17.36 -1.02 11.33
CA GLN A 25 16.21 -1.54 10.58
C GLN A 25 14.95 -1.52 11.43
N ARG A 26 15.03 -1.99 12.68
CA ARG A 26 13.93 -1.94 13.64
C ARG A 26 13.46 -0.51 13.88
N LEU A 27 14.37 0.41 14.23
CA LEU A 27 14.04 1.81 14.49
C LEU A 27 13.39 2.50 13.28
N PHE A 28 13.90 2.22 12.08
CA PHE A 28 13.32 2.71 10.83
C PHE A 28 11.86 2.23 10.68
N LEU A 29 11.63 0.92 10.83
CA LEU A 29 10.31 0.31 10.62
C LEU A 29 9.30 0.73 11.70
N GLU A 30 9.72 0.83 12.97
CA GLU A 30 8.88 1.32 14.06
C GLU A 30 8.45 2.78 13.82
N THR A 31 9.41 3.64 13.44
CA THR A 31 9.12 5.05 13.14
C THR A 31 8.21 5.19 11.92
N LEU A 32 8.43 4.36 10.89
CA LEU A 32 7.59 4.35 9.70
C LEU A 32 6.16 3.86 10.02
N ALA A 33 6.01 2.83 10.85
CA ALA A 33 4.71 2.34 11.30
C ALA A 33 3.99 3.39 12.16
N ALA A 34 4.74 4.16 12.93
CA ALA A 34 4.18 5.18 13.81
C ALA A 34 3.71 6.43 13.06
N THR A 35 4.46 6.86 12.04
CA THR A 35 4.25 8.17 11.38
C THR A 35 3.77 8.07 9.94
N GLY A 36 4.07 6.97 9.24
CA GLY A 36 3.91 6.86 7.79
C GLY A 36 4.86 7.74 6.97
N VAL A 37 5.78 8.46 7.61
CA VAL A 37 6.63 9.47 6.97
C VAL A 37 8.06 8.94 6.85
N ILE A 38 8.49 8.75 5.60
CA ILE A 38 9.79 8.13 5.27
C ILE A 38 10.97 9.02 5.69
N THR A 39 10.86 10.35 5.59
CA THR A 39 11.90 11.28 6.09
C THR A 39 12.15 11.06 7.58
N THR A 40 11.09 11.06 8.37
CA THR A 40 11.17 10.91 9.83
C THR A 40 11.77 9.57 10.22
N ALA A 41 11.40 8.48 9.52
CA ALA A 41 11.99 7.17 9.72
C ALA A 41 13.49 7.12 9.35
N CYS A 42 13.88 7.76 8.24
CA CYS A 42 15.27 7.91 7.83
C CYS A 42 16.09 8.69 8.87
N ASP A 43 15.55 9.80 9.35
CA ASP A 43 16.20 10.66 10.34
C ASP A 43 16.35 9.91 11.68
N ALA A 44 15.32 9.19 12.13
CA ALA A 44 15.39 8.36 13.33
C ALA A 44 16.46 7.26 13.21
N ALA A 45 16.51 6.56 12.08
CA ALA A 45 17.49 5.49 11.83
C ALA A 45 18.89 6.02 11.48
N GLN A 46 19.06 7.33 11.29
CA GLN A 46 20.29 7.97 10.82
C GLN A 46 20.78 7.38 9.48
N ILE A 47 19.84 7.13 8.56
CA ILE A 47 20.10 6.58 7.23
C ILE A 47 19.52 7.48 6.15
N SER A 48 20.29 7.72 5.08
CA SER A 48 19.78 8.46 3.92
C SER A 48 18.62 7.73 3.25
N LYS A 49 17.64 8.46 2.71
CA LYS A 49 16.55 7.89 1.91
C LYS A 49 17.03 6.94 0.82
N ARG A 50 18.10 7.35 0.11
CA ARG A 50 18.70 6.55 -0.97
C ARG A 50 19.16 5.18 -0.46
N ALA A 51 19.81 5.12 0.71
CA ALA A 51 20.25 3.87 1.31
C ALA A 51 19.07 2.99 1.81
N ALA A 52 17.99 3.60 2.28
CA ALA A 52 16.77 2.87 2.66
C ALA A 52 16.08 2.20 1.47
N TYR A 53 15.91 2.92 0.37
CA TYR A 53 15.39 2.33 -0.88
C TYR A 53 16.35 1.30 -1.48
N ALA A 54 17.66 1.53 -1.39
CA ALA A 54 18.66 0.56 -1.85
C ALA A 54 18.53 -0.77 -1.09
N LEU A 55 18.43 -0.75 0.25
CA LEU A 55 18.24 -1.96 1.04
C LEU A 55 16.95 -2.70 0.65
N ARG A 56 15.84 -1.98 0.46
CA ARG A 56 14.53 -2.57 0.09
C ARG A 56 14.56 -3.39 -1.20
N ILE A 57 15.38 -2.98 -2.17
CA ILE A 57 15.47 -3.61 -3.50
C ILE A 57 16.50 -4.76 -3.53
N ARG A 58 17.48 -4.77 -2.60
CA ARG A 58 18.47 -5.85 -2.51
C ARG A 58 17.79 -7.18 -2.19
N ARG A 59 18.35 -8.28 -2.70
CA ARG A 59 17.89 -9.64 -2.37
C ARG A 59 17.94 -9.91 -0.86
N ASP A 60 19.01 -9.47 -0.22
CA ASP A 60 19.24 -9.63 1.22
C ASP A 60 18.28 -8.76 2.07
N GLY A 61 17.57 -7.80 1.45
CA GLY A 61 16.61 -6.92 2.11
C GLY A 61 15.15 -7.39 2.01
N ALA A 62 14.89 -8.65 1.65
CA ALA A 62 13.53 -9.17 1.51
C ALA A 62 12.71 -9.04 2.80
N ALA A 63 13.30 -9.38 3.95
CA ALA A 63 12.66 -9.25 5.27
C ALA A 63 12.37 -7.78 5.63
N PHE A 64 13.32 -6.89 5.35
CA PHE A 64 13.15 -5.45 5.53
C PHE A 64 12.03 -4.88 4.64
N ARG A 65 11.94 -5.32 3.37
CA ARG A 65 10.86 -4.92 2.46
C ARG A 65 9.49 -5.36 2.99
N LEU A 66 9.36 -6.60 3.46
CA LEU A 66 8.12 -7.09 4.05
C LEU A 66 7.73 -6.26 5.29
N GLY A 67 8.70 -5.99 6.17
CA GLY A 67 8.50 -5.12 7.33
C GLY A 67 8.08 -3.70 6.95
N TRP A 68 8.63 -3.16 5.86
CA TRP A 68 8.25 -1.85 5.33
C TRP A 68 6.80 -1.83 4.87
N ASP A 69 6.38 -2.83 4.09
CA ASP A 69 5.01 -2.92 3.60
C ASP A 69 4.02 -3.07 4.76
N ALA A 70 4.36 -3.87 5.78
CA ALA A 70 3.59 -3.97 7.03
C ALA A 70 3.52 -2.63 7.78
N ALA A 71 4.64 -1.92 7.92
CA ALA A 71 4.68 -0.60 8.56
C ALA A 71 3.78 0.42 7.84
N ILE A 72 3.75 0.42 6.51
CA ILE A 72 2.85 1.28 5.72
C ILE A 72 1.37 0.94 5.96
N LEU A 73 1.03 -0.35 6.11
CA LEU A 73 -0.34 -0.76 6.43
C LEU A 73 -0.75 -0.29 7.83
N ILE A 74 0.14 -0.40 8.82
CA ILE A 74 -0.10 0.10 10.18
C ILE A 74 -0.30 1.62 10.16
N ALA A 75 0.60 2.35 9.50
CA ALA A 75 0.51 3.80 9.39
C ALA A 75 -0.77 4.26 8.67
N ARG A 76 -1.20 3.53 7.64
CA ARG A 76 -2.45 3.79 6.94
C ARG A 76 -3.68 3.63 7.85
N ALA A 77 -3.69 2.62 8.71
CA ALA A 77 -4.79 2.42 9.67
C ALA A 77 -4.86 3.61 10.64
N ARG A 78 -3.72 4.01 11.22
CA ARG A 78 -3.64 5.19 12.11
C ARG A 78 -4.08 6.47 11.43
N LEU A 79 -3.62 6.71 10.20
CA LEU A 79 -4.03 7.88 9.42
C LEU A 79 -5.55 7.86 9.18
N ALA A 80 -6.14 6.70 8.91
CA ALA A 80 -7.59 6.60 8.74
C ALA A 80 -8.34 6.95 10.04
N ASP A 81 -7.86 6.51 11.20
CA ASP A 81 -8.43 6.87 12.51
C ASP A 81 -8.33 8.37 12.78
N GLU A 82 -7.16 8.97 12.52
CA GLU A 82 -6.95 10.41 12.69
C GLU A 82 -7.81 11.25 11.73
N LEU A 83 -7.94 10.83 10.47
CA LEU A 83 -8.80 11.50 9.49
C LEU A 83 -10.28 11.36 9.85
N LEU A 84 -10.70 10.22 10.40
CA LEU A 84 -12.06 10.03 10.88
C LEU A 84 -12.33 10.95 12.07
N ALA A 85 -11.42 10.98 13.05
CA ALA A 85 -11.52 11.90 14.18
C ALA A 85 -11.61 13.35 13.70
N ARG A 86 -10.71 13.78 12.81
CA ARG A 86 -10.71 15.14 12.22
C ARG A 86 -11.99 15.45 11.44
N ALA A 87 -12.53 14.48 10.71
CA ALA A 87 -13.79 14.67 9.99
C ALA A 87 -14.96 14.92 10.98
N LEU A 88 -15.01 14.17 12.08
CA LEU A 88 -16.04 14.29 13.10
C LEU A 88 -15.89 15.55 13.94
N THR A 89 -14.68 15.80 14.46
CA THR A 89 -14.42 16.90 15.38
C THR A 89 -14.17 18.21 14.67
N GLY A 90 -13.78 18.22 13.38
CA GLY A 90 -13.29 19.42 12.70
C GLY A 90 -11.82 19.72 13.02
N HIS A 91 -11.31 20.82 12.49
CA HIS A 91 -9.97 21.35 12.79
C HIS A 91 -10.02 22.86 13.01
N GLU A 92 -9.11 23.37 13.84
CA GLU A 92 -8.95 24.80 14.09
C GLU A 92 -7.96 25.41 13.10
N GLU A 93 -8.40 26.45 12.40
CA GLU A 93 -7.59 27.28 11.52
C GLU A 93 -7.30 28.60 12.25
N VAL A 94 -6.04 28.83 12.61
CA VAL A 94 -5.60 30.12 13.19
C VAL A 94 -5.23 31.06 12.06
N ILE A 95 -6.04 32.09 11.86
CA ILE A 95 -5.78 33.15 10.88
C ILE A 95 -5.15 34.31 11.66
N ARG A 96 -3.83 34.49 11.49
CA ARG A 96 -3.15 35.73 11.91
C ARG A 96 -3.34 36.78 10.84
N LYS A 97 -4.00 37.89 11.20
CA LYS A 97 -4.25 39.01 10.29
C LYS A 97 -3.36 40.18 10.71
N ASP A 98 -2.22 40.34 10.06
CA ASP A 98 -1.19 41.39 10.32
C ASP A 98 -0.58 41.41 11.73
N ALA A 99 0.56 42.11 11.87
CA ALA A 99 1.36 42.14 13.10
C ALA A 99 0.65 42.81 14.30
N ASP A 100 -0.34 43.67 14.06
CA ASP A 100 -1.09 44.42 15.08
C ASP A 100 -2.54 43.95 15.25
N ALA A 101 -3.05 43.04 14.40
CA ALA A 101 -4.41 42.54 14.49
C ALA A 101 -4.40 41.08 14.96
N GLY A 102 -5.03 40.86 16.12
CA GLY A 102 -4.94 39.61 16.90
C GLY A 102 -5.29 38.32 16.15
N GLU A 103 -4.95 37.20 16.77
CA GLU A 103 -5.22 35.86 16.27
C GLU A 103 -6.72 35.56 16.24
N ILE A 104 -7.26 35.20 15.07
CA ILE A 104 -8.63 34.71 14.93
C ILE A 104 -8.57 33.19 14.75
N THR A 105 -9.04 32.44 15.75
CA THR A 105 -9.24 30.99 15.68
C THR A 105 -10.60 30.68 15.06
N ARG A 106 -10.62 29.92 13.96
CA ARG A 106 -11.87 29.45 13.33
C ARG A 106 -11.91 27.93 13.33
N HIS A 107 -12.92 27.36 13.95
CA HIS A 107 -13.19 25.92 13.90
C HIS A 107 -13.93 25.57 12.59
N ARG A 108 -13.38 24.66 11.79
CA ARG A 108 -13.95 24.24 10.49
C ARG A 108 -14.07 22.72 10.39
N HIS A 109 -15.20 22.27 9.85
CA HIS A 109 -15.39 20.89 9.41
C HIS A 109 -15.14 20.79 7.91
N ASP A 110 -14.30 19.83 7.50
CA ASP A 110 -14.07 19.52 6.09
C ASP A 110 -15.10 18.48 5.62
N ASN A 111 -16.19 18.97 5.03
CA ASN A 111 -17.28 18.12 4.53
C ASN A 111 -16.80 17.18 3.40
N ARG A 112 -15.77 17.55 2.63
CA ARG A 112 -15.22 16.68 1.58
C ARG A 112 -14.45 15.52 2.20
N LEU A 113 -13.65 15.80 3.23
CA LEU A 113 -12.98 14.74 3.99
C LEU A 113 -14.00 13.80 4.64
N ALA A 114 -15.06 14.35 5.26
CA ALA A 114 -16.11 13.56 5.90
C ALA A 114 -16.82 12.63 4.90
N MET A 115 -17.24 13.15 3.74
CA MET A 115 -17.87 12.34 2.69
C MET A 115 -16.93 11.26 2.14
N SER A 116 -15.65 11.58 1.93
CA SER A 116 -14.63 10.60 1.50
C SER A 116 -14.46 9.46 2.50
N MET A 117 -14.43 9.78 3.80
CA MET A 117 -14.34 8.79 4.87
C MET A 117 -15.60 7.91 4.94
N LEU A 118 -16.79 8.49 4.80
CA LEU A 118 -18.05 7.75 4.75
C LEU A 118 -18.06 6.75 3.57
N SER A 119 -17.75 7.23 2.35
CA SER A 119 -17.70 6.36 1.16
C SER A 119 -16.63 5.27 1.22
N ARG A 120 -15.56 5.46 2.01
CA ARG A 120 -14.57 4.41 2.27
C ARG A 120 -15.14 3.33 3.21
N LEU A 121 -15.85 3.74 4.26
CA LEU A 121 -16.48 2.82 5.21
C LEU A 121 -17.58 1.98 4.56
N ASP A 122 -18.42 2.60 3.73
CA ASP A 122 -19.45 1.89 2.97
C ASP A 122 -18.83 0.80 2.07
N ARG A 123 -17.76 1.15 1.32
CA ARG A 123 -17.03 0.18 0.50
C ARG A 123 -16.43 -0.98 1.31
N MET A 124 -15.94 -0.72 2.51
CA MET A 124 -15.42 -1.76 3.40
C MET A 124 -16.52 -2.67 3.95
N ALA A 125 -17.72 -2.12 4.18
CA ALA A 125 -18.89 -2.90 4.61
C ALA A 125 -19.43 -3.77 3.46
N ASP A 126 -19.45 -3.24 2.24
CA ASP A 126 -19.98 -3.93 1.07
C ASP A 126 -19.03 -5.00 0.50
N ASN A 127 -17.71 -4.82 0.63
CA ASN A 127 -16.69 -5.72 0.05
C ASN A 127 -15.53 -6.02 1.03
N PRO A 128 -15.67 -7.03 1.91
CA PRO A 128 -14.56 -7.43 2.78
C PRO A 128 -13.41 -8.05 1.94
N PRO A 129 -12.14 -7.69 2.20
CA PRO A 129 -11.03 -8.10 1.33
C PRO A 129 -10.63 -9.57 1.52
N GLU A 130 -10.77 -10.38 0.47
CA GLU A 130 -10.24 -11.76 0.33
C GLU A 130 -8.88 -11.83 -0.38
N GLY A 131 -7.99 -12.68 0.16
CA GLY A 131 -6.82 -13.34 -0.48
C GLY A 131 -5.84 -12.60 -1.42
N SER A 132 -4.69 -12.17 -0.89
CA SER A 132 -3.27 -12.48 -1.27
C SER A 132 -2.38 -11.40 -0.62
N ASP A 133 -1.24 -11.80 -0.01
CA ASP A 133 -0.24 -11.05 0.81
C ASP A 133 -0.75 -10.03 1.86
N ALA A 134 -1.80 -9.26 1.61
CA ALA A 134 -2.56 -8.46 2.57
C ALA A 134 -3.15 -9.30 3.71
N ALA A 135 -3.40 -10.59 3.50
CA ALA A 135 -3.79 -11.51 4.58
C ALA A 135 -2.59 -11.81 5.51
N LEU A 136 -1.41 -12.08 4.92
CA LEU A 136 -0.18 -12.34 5.66
C LEU A 136 0.30 -11.08 6.41
N ALA A 137 0.24 -9.93 5.74
CA ALA A 137 0.59 -8.64 6.32
C ALA A 137 -0.39 -8.22 7.43
N ARG A 138 -1.68 -8.60 7.35
CA ARG A 138 -2.64 -8.43 8.45
C ARG A 138 -2.28 -9.29 9.66
N VAL A 139 -1.87 -10.54 9.45
CA VAL A 139 -1.43 -11.43 10.54
C VAL A 139 -0.14 -10.90 11.18
N VAL A 140 0.84 -10.47 10.39
CA VAL A 140 2.06 -9.82 10.90
C VAL A 140 1.74 -8.52 11.65
N ALA A 141 0.76 -7.73 11.19
CA ALA A 141 0.35 -6.51 11.87
C ALA A 141 -0.36 -6.77 13.22
N GLN A 142 -1.04 -7.91 13.37
CA GLN A 142 -1.70 -8.29 14.62
C GLN A 142 -0.69 -8.64 15.72
N ASP A 143 0.47 -9.22 15.36
CA ASP A 143 1.54 -9.55 16.30
C ASP A 143 2.89 -8.96 15.85
N PHE A 144 2.88 -7.65 15.64
CA PHE A 144 4.02 -6.93 15.08
C PHE A 144 5.24 -6.97 15.99
N ALA A 145 5.06 -6.98 17.31
CA ALA A 145 6.15 -7.05 18.28
C ALA A 145 6.89 -8.39 18.22
N ALA A 146 6.18 -9.52 18.21
CA ALA A 146 6.80 -10.83 18.10
C ALA A 146 7.51 -11.02 16.74
N TYR A 147 6.94 -10.48 15.66
CA TYR A 147 7.60 -10.47 14.36
C TYR A 147 8.91 -9.65 14.40
N LEU A 148 8.91 -8.48 15.05
CA LEU A 148 10.12 -7.67 15.22
C LEU A 148 11.19 -8.37 16.07
N ASP A 149 10.79 -9.10 17.12
CA ASP A 149 11.71 -9.84 17.96
C ASP A 149 12.30 -11.07 17.24
N MET A 150 11.56 -11.70 16.32
CA MET A 150 12.09 -12.72 15.42
C MET A 150 13.09 -12.14 14.41
N LEU A 151 12.77 -10.97 13.86
CA LEU A 151 13.54 -10.32 12.80
C LEU A 151 14.79 -9.62 13.34
N CYS A 152 14.74 -9.18 14.59
CA CYS A 152 15.80 -8.54 15.35
C CYS A 152 15.68 -9.03 16.81
N PRO A 153 16.30 -10.18 17.16
CA PRO A 153 16.32 -10.61 18.54
C PRO A 153 16.90 -9.49 19.40
N PRO A 154 16.34 -9.22 20.59
CA PRO A 154 16.92 -8.25 21.49
C PRO A 154 18.37 -8.69 21.72
N GLU A 155 19.32 -7.79 21.48
CA GLU A 155 20.66 -7.95 22.02
C GLU A 155 20.47 -8.19 23.51
N GLU A 156 20.82 -9.38 23.98
CA GLU A 156 20.96 -9.63 25.41
C GLU A 156 21.95 -8.58 25.90
N SER A 157 21.43 -7.46 26.43
CA SER A 157 22.24 -6.52 27.18
C SER A 157 23.02 -7.38 28.17
N GLU A 158 24.34 -7.25 28.22
CA GLU A 158 25.21 -7.86 29.22
C GLU A 158 24.63 -7.67 30.63
N ALA A 159 23.73 -8.56 31.00
CA ALA A 159 23.09 -8.61 32.29
C ALA A 159 23.80 -9.73 33.03
N ALA A 160 24.92 -9.33 33.63
CA ALA A 160 25.54 -9.93 34.79
C ALA A 160 25.94 -11.40 34.65
N HIS A 161 27.25 -11.65 34.64
CA HIS A 161 27.84 -12.90 35.13
C HIS A 161 27.08 -13.39 36.37
N PRO A 162 26.35 -14.52 36.31
CA PRO A 162 25.95 -15.18 37.54
C PRO A 162 27.22 -15.81 38.11
N ALA A 163 27.62 -15.32 39.29
CA ALA A 163 28.60 -15.98 40.12
C ALA A 163 28.26 -17.47 40.24
N ALA A 164 29.29 -18.30 40.10
CA ALA A 164 29.22 -19.75 40.16
C ALA A 164 28.41 -20.25 41.36
N PRO A 165 27.53 -21.26 41.17
CA PRO A 165 27.21 -22.20 42.23
C PRO A 165 28.05 -23.46 42.09
N GLU A 166 28.49 -23.95 43.25
CA GLU A 166 29.30 -25.13 43.47
C GLU A 166 28.66 -26.41 42.88
N ARG A 167 29.50 -27.35 42.46
CA ARG A 167 29.11 -28.72 42.06
C ARG A 167 28.42 -29.44 43.23
N PRO A 168 27.49 -30.34 42.90
CA PRO A 168 27.71 -31.72 43.32
C PRO A 168 27.57 -32.74 42.17
N GLU A 169 28.00 -33.93 42.50
CA GLU A 169 28.50 -35.01 41.65
C GLU A 169 27.43 -36.04 41.24
N ALA A 170 27.63 -36.61 40.05
CA ALA A 170 27.19 -37.93 39.53
C ALA A 170 25.71 -38.36 39.59
N ALA A 171 25.11 -38.57 38.40
CA ALA A 171 24.60 -39.88 37.95
C ALA A 171 24.10 -39.82 36.49
N LEU A 172 24.62 -40.68 35.63
CA LEU A 172 23.95 -41.11 34.38
C LEU A 172 22.92 -42.20 34.73
N PRO A 173 21.80 -42.29 33.99
CA PRO A 173 21.69 -43.41 33.06
C PRO A 173 21.07 -43.06 31.70
N ASP A 174 21.40 -43.92 30.73
CA ASP A 174 21.09 -43.94 29.29
C ASP A 174 19.76 -44.73 29.03
N PRO A 175 19.29 -45.02 27.78
CA PRO A 175 18.30 -44.24 27.03
C PRO A 175 16.97 -44.97 26.65
N CYS A 176 15.93 -44.15 26.32
CA CYS A 176 14.77 -44.40 25.41
C CYS A 176 13.66 -45.42 25.76
N PRO A 177 12.46 -45.37 25.10
CA PRO A 177 11.53 -44.25 24.81
C PRO A 177 10.04 -44.62 25.08
N SER A 178 9.11 -43.73 24.68
CA SER A 178 7.65 -43.87 24.52
C SER A 178 6.76 -44.04 25.76
N ASP A 179 6.09 -42.95 26.15
CA ASP A 179 4.63 -42.81 26.08
C ASP A 179 4.18 -41.62 26.93
N SER A 180 3.79 -40.52 26.28
CA SER A 180 2.82 -39.52 26.77
C SER A 180 2.71 -38.37 25.78
N ILE A 181 2.06 -38.61 24.65
CA ILE A 181 1.62 -37.56 23.70
C ILE A 181 0.30 -36.91 24.16
N GLU A 182 -0.37 -37.38 25.22
CA GLU A 182 -1.71 -36.88 25.57
C GLU A 182 -1.78 -35.76 26.63
N ALA A 183 -0.65 -35.15 27.01
CA ALA A 183 -0.64 -34.08 28.02
C ALA A 183 -0.07 -32.71 27.57
N THR A 184 0.32 -32.53 26.31
CA THR A 184 0.94 -31.26 25.83
C THR A 184 -0.02 -30.33 25.07
N ALA A 185 -1.31 -30.68 24.98
CA ALA A 185 -2.31 -29.88 24.26
C ALA A 185 -2.83 -28.65 25.05
N THR A 186 -2.33 -28.36 26.25
CA THR A 186 -2.84 -27.24 27.07
C THR A 186 -1.77 -26.25 27.54
N ALA A 187 -0.57 -26.24 26.94
CA ALA A 187 0.48 -25.29 27.28
C ALA A 187 1.18 -24.67 26.05
N LEU A 188 0.46 -24.46 24.95
CA LEU A 188 0.97 -23.72 23.79
C LEU A 188 0.27 -22.37 23.72
N SER A 189 1.02 -21.30 24.03
CA SER A 189 0.65 -19.92 23.71
C SER A 189 0.24 -19.81 22.23
N PRO A 190 -0.72 -18.95 21.85
CA PRO A 190 -1.15 -18.75 20.46
C PRO A 190 0.02 -18.57 19.45
N GLY A 191 1.15 -18.00 19.90
CA GLY A 191 2.35 -17.83 19.06
C GLY A 191 3.09 -19.14 18.71
N ALA A 192 3.03 -20.17 19.56
CA ALA A 192 3.65 -21.45 19.28
C ALA A 192 2.87 -22.25 18.21
N SER A 193 1.55 -22.05 18.14
CA SER A 193 0.70 -22.62 17.08
C SER A 193 1.00 -22.05 15.69
N ALA A 194 1.35 -20.76 15.60
CA ALA A 194 1.71 -20.13 14.33
C ALA A 194 3.11 -20.56 13.85
N ALA A 195 4.09 -20.65 14.76
CA ALA A 195 5.44 -21.13 14.45
C ALA A 195 5.43 -22.60 13.99
N LEU A 196 4.65 -23.47 14.66
CA LEU A 196 4.45 -24.86 14.23
C LEU A 196 3.75 -24.95 12.87
N PHE A 197 2.78 -24.07 12.58
CA PHE A 197 2.07 -24.06 11.29
C PHE A 197 2.97 -23.59 10.13
N ILE A 198 3.84 -22.61 10.38
CA ILE A 198 4.84 -22.11 9.41
C ILE A 198 5.95 -23.15 9.21
N ALA A 199 6.47 -23.75 10.28
CA ALA A 199 7.49 -24.80 10.20
C ALA A 199 6.97 -26.07 9.49
N ALA A 200 5.73 -26.49 9.79
CA ALA A 200 5.10 -27.62 9.12
C ALA A 200 4.88 -27.37 7.61
N ARG A 201 4.62 -26.12 7.21
CA ARG A 201 4.41 -25.76 5.79
C ARG A 201 5.73 -25.58 5.02
N MET A 202 6.80 -25.16 5.67
CA MET A 202 8.15 -25.13 5.08
C MET A 202 8.72 -26.54 4.89
N ALA A 203 8.51 -27.45 5.85
CA ALA A 203 8.95 -28.84 5.74
C ALA A 203 8.23 -29.64 4.64
N LEU A 204 6.95 -29.34 4.37
CA LEU A 204 6.20 -29.92 3.25
C LEU A 204 6.68 -29.43 1.87
N HIS A 205 7.46 -28.34 1.82
CA HIS A 205 7.99 -27.76 0.58
C HIS A 205 9.40 -28.24 0.22
N GLU A 206 10.12 -28.98 1.07
CA GLU A 206 11.46 -29.49 0.76
C GLU A 206 11.47 -30.74 -0.16
N GLY A 207 10.32 -31.37 -0.42
CA GLY A 207 10.26 -32.63 -1.17
C GLY A 207 9.67 -32.57 -2.58
N LYS A 208 9.10 -31.44 -3.02
CA LYS A 208 8.49 -31.33 -4.35
C LYS A 208 9.28 -30.33 -5.18
N LYS A 209 10.09 -30.86 -6.09
CA LYS A 209 10.48 -30.12 -7.30
C LYS A 209 9.16 -29.72 -7.97
N ALA A 210 8.76 -28.46 -7.80
CA ALA A 210 7.57 -27.94 -8.41
C ALA A 210 7.82 -27.95 -9.93
N ASP A 211 7.04 -28.75 -10.64
CA ASP A 211 6.82 -28.49 -12.06
C ASP A 211 6.39 -27.02 -12.21
N PRO A 212 6.86 -26.30 -13.24
CA PRO A 212 6.50 -24.91 -13.44
C PRO A 212 5.00 -24.84 -13.77
N HIS A 213 4.17 -24.61 -12.76
CA HIS A 213 2.75 -24.33 -12.96
C HIS A 213 2.61 -22.89 -13.48
N PRO A 214 1.86 -22.66 -14.57
CA PRO A 214 1.73 -21.35 -15.18
C PRO A 214 0.73 -20.51 -14.39
N SER A 215 1.21 -19.71 -13.44
CA SER A 215 0.48 -18.55 -12.93
C SER A 215 0.89 -17.33 -13.75
N HIS A 216 0.45 -17.30 -15.00
CA HIS A 216 0.32 -16.06 -15.76
C HIS A 216 -0.94 -15.34 -15.29
N GLU A 217 -0.90 -14.75 -14.09
CA GLU A 217 -1.68 -13.54 -13.84
C GLU A 217 -0.69 -12.39 -13.99
N ARG A 218 -0.84 -11.71 -15.12
CA ARG A 218 0.10 -10.72 -15.64
C ARG A 218 0.43 -9.70 -14.55
N CYS A 219 1.72 -9.64 -14.18
CA CYS A 219 2.37 -8.34 -14.05
C CYS A 219 2.16 -7.62 -15.39
N GLU A 220 1.03 -6.94 -15.56
CA GLU A 220 0.95 -5.91 -16.58
C GLU A 220 1.90 -4.82 -16.08
N LEU A 221 3.16 -4.93 -16.52
CA LEU A 221 3.97 -3.76 -16.81
C LEU A 221 2.99 -2.70 -17.28
N ARG A 222 2.93 -1.56 -16.58
CA ARG A 222 2.20 -0.36 -17.02
C ARG A 222 2.28 -0.36 -18.54
N PRO A 223 1.15 -0.45 -19.28
CA PRO A 223 1.18 -0.72 -20.70
C PRO A 223 2.26 0.16 -21.28
N GLN A 224 3.27 -0.49 -21.88
CA GLN A 224 4.39 0.24 -22.46
C GLN A 224 3.74 1.34 -23.30
N ILE A 225 4.15 2.59 -23.11
CA ILE A 225 3.68 3.67 -23.97
C ILE A 225 4.29 3.34 -25.32
N VAL A 226 3.55 2.55 -26.10
CA VAL A 226 3.91 2.20 -27.46
C VAL A 226 3.47 3.40 -28.29
N ASP A 227 4.46 4.08 -28.82
CA ASP A 227 4.30 5.09 -29.85
C ASP A 227 3.50 4.44 -31.00
N ARG A 228 2.31 4.97 -31.28
CA ARG A 228 1.35 4.42 -32.22
C ARG A 228 1.88 4.46 -33.64
N ALA A 229 2.75 5.41 -33.97
CA ALA A 229 3.42 5.47 -35.26
C ALA A 229 4.34 4.25 -35.51
N THR A 230 4.71 3.51 -34.46
CA THR A 230 5.50 2.26 -34.57
C THR A 230 4.65 1.02 -34.90
N LEU A 231 3.32 1.13 -34.83
CA LEU A 231 2.38 0.04 -35.07
C LEU A 231 1.88 0.02 -36.53
N PRO A 232 1.37 -1.12 -37.02
CA PRO A 232 0.64 -1.16 -38.29
C PRO A 232 -0.55 -0.18 -38.28
N PRO A 233 -0.91 0.47 -39.41
CA PRO A 233 -1.90 1.54 -39.43
C PRO A 233 -3.26 1.21 -38.81
N ASP A 234 -3.84 0.05 -39.15
CA ASP A 234 -5.15 -0.37 -38.62
C ASP A 234 -5.09 -0.63 -37.10
N GLU A 235 -3.97 -1.18 -36.64
CA GLU A 235 -3.70 -1.43 -35.23
C GLU A 235 -3.45 -0.15 -34.43
N ALA A 236 -2.84 0.85 -35.06
CA ALA A 236 -2.64 2.17 -34.47
C ALA A 236 -3.98 2.91 -34.37
N ALA A 237 -4.79 2.87 -35.43
CA ALA A 237 -6.12 3.48 -35.48
C ALA A 237 -7.09 2.88 -34.44
N ALA A 238 -7.05 1.57 -34.21
CA ALA A 238 -7.85 0.91 -33.19
C ALA A 238 -7.49 1.32 -31.75
N ARG A 239 -6.32 1.95 -31.55
CA ARG A 239 -5.80 2.40 -30.24
C ARG A 239 -5.95 3.91 -30.03
N LEU A 240 -6.63 4.62 -30.93
CA LEU A 240 -6.99 6.03 -30.75
C LEU A 240 -7.82 6.24 -29.49
N ARG A 241 -7.68 7.41 -28.86
CA ARG A 241 -8.37 7.77 -27.60
C ARG A 241 -9.85 7.99 -27.84
N GLY A 242 -10.23 8.43 -29.03
CA GLY A 242 -11.60 8.85 -29.32
C GLY A 242 -11.83 10.29 -28.87
N ALA A 243 -12.98 10.58 -28.25
CA ALA A 243 -13.30 11.91 -27.76
C ALA A 243 -12.99 12.04 -26.26
N TRP A 244 -12.35 13.16 -25.86
CA TRP A 244 -12.10 13.50 -24.47
C TRP A 244 -12.34 14.98 -24.18
N TRP A 245 -12.68 15.31 -22.94
CA TRP A 245 -12.78 16.70 -22.49
C TRP A 245 -11.40 17.24 -22.12
N ASP A 246 -11.01 18.37 -22.70
CA ASP A 246 -9.81 19.12 -22.32
C ASP A 246 -10.23 20.24 -21.35
N GLU A 247 -9.76 20.16 -20.10
CA GLU A 247 -10.07 21.14 -19.05
C GLU A 247 -9.42 22.50 -19.28
N GLU A 248 -8.24 22.56 -19.90
CA GLU A 248 -7.51 23.82 -20.16
C GLU A 248 -8.17 24.61 -21.28
N ARG A 249 -8.69 23.91 -22.30
CA ARG A 249 -9.40 24.51 -23.44
C ARG A 249 -10.90 24.62 -23.24
N GLU A 250 -11.43 24.03 -22.16
CA GLU A 250 -12.88 23.89 -21.90
C GLU A 250 -13.65 23.39 -23.13
N ALA A 251 -13.10 22.39 -23.83
CA ALA A 251 -13.63 21.90 -25.09
C ALA A 251 -13.40 20.40 -25.28
N TRP A 252 -14.30 19.75 -26.02
CA TRP A 252 -14.12 18.37 -26.47
C TRP A 252 -13.05 18.29 -27.57
N ARG A 253 -12.15 17.33 -27.43
CA ARG A 253 -11.05 17.04 -28.36
C ARG A 253 -11.13 15.61 -28.87
N THR A 254 -10.52 15.37 -30.02
CA THR A 254 -10.39 14.04 -30.64
C THR A 254 -9.04 13.88 -31.32
N ASP A 255 -8.55 12.65 -31.40
CA ASP A 255 -7.32 12.26 -32.12
C ASP A 255 -7.61 11.66 -33.50
N TYR A 256 -8.86 11.65 -33.96
CA TYR A 256 -9.20 11.35 -35.35
C TYR A 256 -8.82 12.50 -36.28
N PRO A 257 -8.33 12.22 -37.51
CA PRO A 257 -7.94 13.25 -38.46
C PRO A 257 -9.12 14.18 -38.81
N ALA A 258 -8.80 15.42 -39.16
CA ALA A 258 -9.79 16.38 -39.65
C ALA A 258 -10.47 15.88 -40.94
N PRO A 259 -11.81 15.96 -41.03
CA PRO A 259 -12.51 15.68 -42.29
C PRO A 259 -12.18 16.75 -43.35
N PRO A 260 -12.38 16.47 -44.64
CA PRO A 260 -12.14 17.45 -45.70
C PRO A 260 -12.94 18.74 -45.48
N GLY A 261 -12.27 19.90 -45.54
CA GLY A 261 -12.91 21.21 -45.35
C GLY A 261 -13.18 21.57 -43.88
N PHE A 262 -12.55 20.87 -42.92
CA PHE A 262 -12.56 21.26 -41.52
C PHE A 262 -11.98 22.67 -41.32
N THR A 263 -12.62 23.46 -40.47
CA THR A 263 -12.25 24.86 -40.17
C THR A 263 -12.07 25.11 -38.67
N GLY A 264 -12.09 24.05 -37.85
CA GLY A 264 -11.91 24.14 -36.41
C GLY A 264 -10.43 24.12 -36.00
N GLU A 265 -10.19 24.18 -34.70
CA GLU A 265 -8.83 24.18 -34.14
C GLU A 265 -8.21 22.78 -34.13
N GLU A 266 -6.97 22.67 -34.61
CA GLU A 266 -6.15 21.46 -34.61
C GLU A 266 -4.70 21.76 -34.18
N SER A 267 -3.99 20.76 -33.64
CA SER A 267 -2.63 20.93 -33.08
C SER A 267 -1.51 21.10 -34.11
N GLY A 268 -1.82 20.99 -35.40
CA GLY A 268 -0.89 21.27 -36.49
C GLY A 268 -1.44 20.89 -37.86
N ASP A 269 -0.78 21.36 -38.92
CA ASP A 269 -1.20 21.15 -40.32
C ASP A 269 -0.97 19.72 -40.82
N LEU A 270 -0.08 18.96 -40.17
CA LEU A 270 0.26 17.58 -40.53
C LEU A 270 -0.21 16.63 -39.44
N TYR A 271 -0.93 15.59 -39.83
CA TYR A 271 -1.43 14.58 -38.92
C TYR A 271 -0.30 13.71 -38.34
N ASP A 272 -0.14 13.77 -37.03
CA ASP A 272 0.74 12.91 -36.22
C ASP A 272 -0.11 12.03 -35.29
N ILE A 273 -0.10 10.71 -35.50
CA ILE A 273 -1.01 9.78 -34.79
C ILE A 273 -0.80 9.74 -33.26
N ASP A 274 0.37 10.16 -32.78
CA ASP A 274 0.70 10.19 -31.35
C ASP A 274 0.40 11.53 -30.69
N GLY A 275 0.49 12.63 -31.44
CA GLY A 275 0.37 13.99 -30.94
C GLY A 275 -0.80 14.82 -31.48
N TYR A 276 -1.54 14.31 -32.46
CA TYR A 276 -2.62 15.04 -33.11
C TYR A 276 -3.85 15.15 -32.21
N GLU A 277 -4.38 16.36 -32.13
CA GLU A 277 -5.62 16.67 -31.44
C GLU A 277 -6.35 17.78 -32.18
N ARG A 278 -7.67 17.65 -32.32
CA ARG A 278 -8.53 18.68 -32.89
C ARG A 278 -9.84 18.82 -32.13
N ALA A 279 -10.53 19.93 -32.34
CA ALA A 279 -11.91 20.10 -31.90
C ALA A 279 -12.84 19.13 -32.65
N LEU A 280 -13.95 18.76 -32.00
CA LEU A 280 -15.04 18.02 -32.65
C LEU A 280 -15.75 18.92 -33.67
N THR A 281 -16.19 18.33 -34.77
CA THR A 281 -17.17 18.97 -35.65
C THR A 281 -18.54 19.06 -34.97
N PRO A 282 -19.44 19.96 -35.41
CA PRO A 282 -20.80 20.02 -34.89
C PRO A 282 -21.52 18.66 -34.97
N GLN A 283 -21.37 17.94 -36.08
CA GLN A 283 -21.97 16.62 -36.28
C GLN A 283 -21.41 15.57 -35.30
N GLU A 284 -20.09 15.55 -35.06
CA GLU A 284 -19.48 14.64 -34.08
C GLU A 284 -19.90 14.96 -32.65
N SER A 285 -20.02 16.25 -32.31
CA SER A 285 -20.50 16.72 -31.01
C SER A 285 -21.95 16.31 -30.75
N GLU A 286 -22.84 16.49 -31.75
CA GLU A 286 -24.23 16.04 -31.67
C GLU A 286 -24.33 14.52 -31.51
N ALA A 287 -23.51 13.75 -32.24
CA ALA A 287 -23.47 12.30 -32.12
C ALA A 287 -23.01 11.84 -30.73
N LEU A 288 -21.99 12.49 -30.16
CA LEU A 288 -21.51 12.21 -28.81
C LEU A 288 -22.58 12.52 -27.76
N ALA A 289 -23.22 13.69 -27.85
CA ALA A 289 -24.30 14.09 -26.95
C ALA A 289 -25.50 13.13 -27.02
N ALA A 290 -25.87 12.67 -28.21
CA ALA A 290 -26.95 11.70 -28.39
C ALA A 290 -26.61 10.34 -27.74
N LEU A 291 -25.34 9.90 -27.80
CA LEU A 291 -24.87 8.69 -27.16
C LEU A 291 -24.90 8.81 -25.63
N GLU A 292 -24.42 9.93 -25.09
CA GLU A 292 -24.49 10.22 -23.66
C GLU A 292 -25.93 10.25 -23.16
N GLU A 293 -26.83 10.91 -23.90
CA GLU A 293 -28.24 10.96 -23.55
C GLU A 293 -28.87 9.56 -23.56
N ALA A 294 -28.57 8.73 -24.56
CA ALA A 294 -29.06 7.37 -24.64
C ALA A 294 -28.57 6.50 -23.47
N GLN A 295 -27.33 6.70 -23.02
CA GLN A 295 -26.79 6.02 -21.84
C GLN A 295 -27.42 6.51 -20.54
N ARG A 296 -27.66 7.82 -20.41
CA ARG A 296 -28.19 8.46 -19.19
C ARG A 296 -29.68 8.20 -18.98
N ARG A 297 -30.48 8.23 -20.06
CA ARG A 297 -31.95 8.08 -20.06
C ARG A 297 -32.49 6.91 -19.22
N PRO A 298 -31.97 5.66 -19.30
CA PRO A 298 -32.49 4.56 -18.49
C PRO A 298 -32.28 4.77 -16.98
N TYR A 299 -31.17 5.40 -16.57
CA TYR A 299 -30.89 5.71 -15.17
C TYR A 299 -31.79 6.83 -14.66
N GLU A 300 -31.98 7.89 -15.43
CA GLU A 300 -32.93 8.97 -15.09
C GLU A 300 -34.35 8.43 -14.94
N ALA A 301 -34.80 7.58 -15.87
CA ALA A 301 -36.10 6.95 -15.79
C ALA A 301 -36.25 6.05 -14.56
N ALA A 302 -35.20 5.30 -14.19
CA ALA A 302 -35.20 4.47 -12.98
C ALA A 302 -35.23 5.31 -11.70
N ALA A 303 -34.43 6.37 -11.63
CA ALA A 303 -34.39 7.29 -10.50
C ALA A 303 -35.72 8.03 -10.33
N ALA A 304 -36.36 8.44 -11.43
CA ALA A 304 -37.69 9.05 -11.41
C ALA A 304 -38.74 8.10 -10.81
N ARG A 305 -38.76 6.83 -11.23
CA ARG A 305 -39.68 5.82 -10.64
C ARG A 305 -39.42 5.61 -9.14
N ALA A 306 -38.16 5.54 -8.73
CA ALA A 306 -37.78 5.39 -7.33
C ALA A 306 -38.23 6.60 -6.48
N ARG A 307 -38.02 7.82 -7.00
CA ARG A 307 -38.49 9.07 -6.39
C ARG A 307 -40.02 9.05 -6.22
N ASP A 308 -40.75 8.71 -7.28
CA ASP A 308 -42.22 8.75 -7.26
C ASP A 308 -42.80 7.71 -6.29
N ALA A 309 -42.15 6.56 -6.13
CA ALA A 309 -42.47 5.58 -5.10
C ALA A 309 -42.18 6.11 -3.68
N PHE A 310 -41.05 6.76 -3.46
CA PHE A 310 -40.66 7.31 -2.16
C PHE A 310 -41.61 8.42 -1.69
N PHE A 311 -41.98 9.35 -2.58
CA PHE A 311 -42.89 10.45 -2.26
C PHE A 311 -44.37 10.06 -2.36
N GLY A 312 -44.69 8.81 -2.70
CA GLY A 312 -46.07 8.31 -2.76
C GLY A 312 -46.89 8.83 -3.95
N PHE A 313 -46.25 9.42 -4.97
CA PHE A 313 -46.94 9.89 -6.18
C PHE A 313 -47.56 8.72 -6.97
N THR A 314 -46.99 7.52 -6.87
CA THR A 314 -47.55 6.30 -7.47
C THR A 314 -48.85 5.81 -6.80
N ALA A 315 -49.13 6.22 -5.55
CA ALA A 315 -50.35 5.86 -4.84
C ALA A 315 -51.54 6.78 -5.22
N LEU A 316 -51.26 8.03 -5.61
CA LEU A 316 -52.28 8.98 -6.05
C LEU A 316 -52.86 8.63 -7.44
N GLU A 317 -52.05 8.07 -8.35
CA GLU A 317 -52.53 7.65 -9.69
C GLU A 317 -53.45 6.41 -9.67
N LYS A 318 -53.38 5.57 -8.62
CA LYS A 318 -54.26 4.39 -8.48
C LYS A 318 -55.56 4.67 -7.73
N ALA A 319 -55.71 5.87 -7.17
CA ALA A 319 -56.84 6.25 -6.31
C ALA A 319 -57.82 7.24 -6.98
N GLY A 320 -57.62 7.58 -8.26
CA GLY A 320 -58.55 8.34 -9.11
C GLY A 320 -58.99 7.53 -10.32
#